data_AF-A0A662KV53-F1
#
_entry.id   AF-A0A662KV53-F1
#
_cell.length_a   1.000
_cell.length_b   1.000
_cell.length_c   1.000
_cell.angle_alpha   90.00
_cell.angle_beta   90.00
_cell.angle_gamma   90.00
#
_symmetry.space_group_name_H-M   'P 1'
#
loop_
_entity.id
_entity.type
_entity.pdbx_description
1 polymer ?
#
loop_
_entity_poly.entity_id
_entity_poly.type
_entity_poly.pdbx_seq_one_letter_code
_entity_poly.pdbx_strand_id
1 'polypeptide(L)'
;MEERIYTIPLMKAKSVPRTKRAKRAIKEIKEFLARHMKVEEVKIDSSLNELVWERGIKKIPSKVRVKAVKMEDVVWAYTPEAEVKLPEEKEKKKKKVKEEKKEIEEAEEK
;
A
#
# COMPACT_ATOMS: atom_id res chain seq x y z
N MET A 1 -16.98 -4.88 7.40
CA MET A 1 -15.96 -4.27 6.51
C MET A 1 -16.18 -2.78 6.55
N GLU A 2 -15.28 -2.03 7.22
CA GLU A 2 -15.37 -0.57 7.21
C GLU A 2 -14.43 -0.03 6.14
N GLU A 3 -14.99 0.69 5.18
CA GLU A 3 -14.23 1.42 4.17
C GLU A 3 -14.29 2.91 4.48
N ARG A 4 -13.14 3.57 4.52
CA ARG A 4 -13.07 5.02 4.73
C ARG A 4 -12.05 5.63 3.79
N ILE A 5 -12.40 6.75 3.17
CA ILE A 5 -11.48 7.51 2.33
C ILE A 5 -10.92 8.66 3.16
N TYR A 6 -9.61 8.64 3.37
CA TYR A 6 -8.88 9.69 4.06
C TYR A 6 -8.05 10.50 3.09
N THR A 7 -7.88 11.79 3.38
CA THR A 7 -6.85 12.60 2.75
C THR A 7 -5.80 12.90 3.81
N ILE A 8 -4.61 12.29 3.65
CA ILE A 8 -3.52 12.38 4.62
C ILE A 8 -2.60 13.53 4.21
N PRO A 9 -2.46 14.59 5.04
CA PRO A 9 -1.46 15.62 4.80
C PRO A 9 -0.06 15.14 5.22
N LEU A 10 0.91 15.22 4.31
CA LEU A 10 2.31 14.83 4.56
C LEU A 10 3.20 16.02 4.97
N MET A 11 2.61 17.08 5.52
CA MET A 11 3.33 18.30 5.88
C MET A 11 4.46 18.04 6.89
N LYS A 12 4.22 17.16 7.86
CA LYS A 12 5.23 16.74 8.85
C LYS A 12 6.42 16.04 8.21
N ALA A 13 6.22 15.28 7.13
CA ALA A 13 7.32 14.64 6.41
C ALA A 13 8.24 15.66 5.72
N LYS A 14 7.74 16.88 5.40
CA LYS A 14 8.55 17.96 4.82
C LYS A 14 9.45 18.67 5.82
N SER A 15 9.11 18.61 7.11
CA SER A 15 9.91 19.19 8.20
C SER A 15 11.28 18.52 8.35
N VAL A 16 11.39 17.26 7.91
CA VAL A 16 12.62 16.46 7.99
C VAL A 16 13.57 16.81 6.83
N PRO A 17 14.90 16.64 7.00
CA PRO A 17 15.87 16.80 5.91
C PRO A 17 15.45 16.11 4.62
N ARG A 18 15.77 16.73 3.48
CA ARG A 18 15.32 16.30 2.14
C ARG A 18 15.66 14.84 1.84
N THR A 19 16.74 14.31 2.41
CA THR A 19 17.21 12.94 2.21
C THR A 19 16.38 11.88 2.93
N LYS A 20 15.49 12.24 3.87
CA LYS A 20 14.72 11.28 4.68
C LYS A 20 13.20 11.42 4.53
N ARG A 21 12.72 12.27 3.61
CA ARG A 21 11.30 12.62 3.50
C ARG A 21 10.42 11.45 3.09
N ALA A 22 10.80 10.70 2.07
CA ALA A 22 10.06 9.50 1.61
C ALA A 22 9.83 8.49 2.73
N LYS A 23 10.91 8.13 3.42
CA LYS A 23 10.86 7.22 4.56
C LYS A 23 9.99 7.76 5.70
N ARG A 24 10.03 9.08 5.97
CA ARG A 24 9.21 9.69 7.00
C ARG A 24 7.73 9.72 6.61
N ALA A 25 7.39 9.98 5.35
CA ALA A 25 5.99 9.99 4.90
C ALA A 25 5.32 8.63 5.09
N ILE A 26 6.00 7.53 4.76
CA ILE A 26 5.46 6.19 4.98
C ILE A 26 5.17 5.95 6.46
N LYS A 27 6.06 6.38 7.36
CA LYS A 27 5.82 6.30 8.81
C LYS A 27 4.61 7.15 9.23
N GLU A 28 4.51 8.37 8.74
CA GLU A 28 3.39 9.26 9.06
C GLU A 28 2.05 8.69 8.57
N ILE A 29 2.03 8.04 7.40
CA ILE A 29 0.84 7.36 6.88
C ILE A 29 0.42 6.21 7.80
N LYS A 30 1.38 5.41 8.29
CA LYS A 30 1.11 4.36 9.28
C LYS A 30 0.56 4.93 10.58
N GLU A 31 1.21 5.95 11.15
CA GLU A 31 0.78 6.61 12.39
C GLU A 31 -0.62 7.22 12.24
N PHE A 32 -0.92 7.84 11.09
CA PHE A 32 -2.22 8.44 10.82
C PHE A 32 -3.34 7.39 10.80
N LEU A 33 -3.12 6.27 10.11
CA LEU A 33 -4.10 5.19 9.99
C LEU A 33 -4.29 4.46 11.33
N ALA A 34 -3.20 4.19 12.05
CA ALA A 34 -3.23 3.59 13.38
C ALA A 34 -4.06 4.45 14.36
N ARG A 35 -3.87 5.78 14.34
CA ARG A 35 -4.61 6.71 15.20
C ARG A 35 -6.10 6.80 14.87
N HIS A 36 -6.48 6.81 13.59
CA HIS A 36 -7.88 7.01 13.20
C HIS A 36 -8.73 5.74 13.28
N MET A 37 -8.16 4.58 12.96
CA MET A 37 -8.89 3.31 12.99
C MET A 37 -8.68 2.51 14.28
N LYS A 38 -7.76 2.97 15.16
CA LYS A 38 -7.37 2.31 16.41
C LYS A 38 -6.92 0.87 16.16
N VAL A 39 -5.92 0.72 15.30
CA VAL A 39 -5.39 -0.58 14.88
C VAL A 39 -3.87 -0.59 15.07
N GLU A 40 -3.33 -1.74 15.50
CA GLU A 40 -1.89 -1.91 15.74
C GLU A 40 -1.12 -2.21 14.46
N GLU A 41 -1.69 -2.99 13.53
CA GLU A 41 -1.02 -3.40 12.30
C GLU A 41 -1.60 -2.73 11.04
N VAL A 42 -0.75 -1.95 10.36
CA VAL A 42 -1.11 -1.27 9.10
C VAL A 42 -0.26 -1.82 7.96
N LYS A 43 -0.94 -2.41 6.97
CA LYS A 43 -0.33 -2.90 5.74
C LYS A 43 -0.56 -1.90 4.61
N ILE A 44 0.55 -1.46 4.03
CA ILE A 44 0.55 -0.50 2.92
C ILE A 44 0.75 -1.30 1.64
N ASP A 45 -0.12 -1.07 0.65
CA ASP A 45 0.05 -1.67 -0.67
C ASP A 45 1.16 -0.97 -1.47
N SER A 46 1.77 -1.70 -2.40
CA SER A 46 2.83 -1.19 -3.28
C SER A 46 2.43 0.05 -4.06
N SER A 47 1.17 0.15 -4.51
CA SER A 47 0.70 1.31 -5.30
C SER A 47 0.81 2.63 -4.53
N LEU A 48 0.52 2.60 -3.22
CA LEU A 48 0.66 3.78 -2.38
C LEU A 48 2.14 4.11 -2.15
N ASN A 49 2.99 3.10 -2.00
CA ASN A 49 4.42 3.29 -1.89
C ASN A 49 5.00 3.93 -3.17
N GLU A 50 4.69 3.38 -4.34
CA GLU A 50 5.15 3.90 -5.64
C GLU A 50 4.78 5.37 -5.83
N LEU A 51 3.54 5.76 -5.51
CA LEU A 51 3.11 7.16 -5.56
C LEU A 51 3.91 8.09 -4.63
N VAL A 52 4.32 7.60 -3.47
CA VAL A 52 5.18 8.37 -2.55
C VAL A 52 6.61 8.49 -3.10
N TRP A 53 7.08 7.50 -3.85
CA TRP A 53 8.45 7.44 -4.38
C TRP A 53 8.62 7.93 -5.84
N GLU A 54 7.54 8.19 -6.57
CA GLU A 54 7.53 8.59 -8.00
C GLU A 54 8.49 9.76 -8.30
N ARG A 55 8.50 10.77 -7.43
CA ARG A 55 9.32 11.99 -7.57
C ARG A 55 10.67 11.90 -6.82
N GLY A 56 11.00 10.71 -6.34
CA GLY A 56 12.21 10.41 -5.57
C GLY A 56 12.19 10.88 -4.11
N ILE A 57 13.30 10.64 -3.41
CA ILE A 57 13.40 10.80 -1.96
C ILE A 57 13.21 12.25 -1.45
N LYS A 58 13.50 13.25 -2.31
CA LYS A 58 13.55 14.68 -1.95
C LYS A 58 12.23 15.42 -2.13
N LYS A 59 11.40 15.00 -3.09
CA LYS A 59 10.20 15.73 -3.53
C LYS A 59 8.95 14.89 -3.33
N ILE A 60 8.40 14.94 -2.13
CA ILE A 60 7.23 14.14 -1.78
C ILE A 60 5.91 14.85 -2.13
N PRO A 61 4.84 14.11 -2.48
CA PRO A 61 3.49 14.66 -2.57
C PRO A 61 3.05 15.33 -1.26
N SER A 62 2.38 16.47 -1.34
CA SER A 62 1.93 17.21 -0.13
C SER A 62 0.74 16.54 0.57
N LYS A 63 -0.11 15.89 -0.22
CA LYS A 63 -1.34 15.23 0.20
C LYS A 63 -1.40 13.90 -0.53
N VAL A 64 -1.81 12.85 0.18
CA VAL A 64 -2.10 11.54 -0.41
C VAL A 64 -3.51 11.18 -0.01
N ARG A 65 -4.36 10.92 -0.99
CA ARG A 65 -5.68 10.34 -0.72
C ARG A 65 -5.48 8.83 -0.55
N VAL A 66 -6.06 8.28 0.51
CA VAL A 66 -5.89 6.88 0.89
C VAL A 66 -7.27 6.30 1.18
N LYS A 67 -7.65 5.23 0.49
CA LYS A 67 -8.77 4.39 0.86
C LYS A 67 -8.27 3.36 1.86
N ALA A 68 -8.80 3.41 3.06
CA ALA A 68 -8.53 2.44 4.11
C ALA A 68 -9.65 1.41 4.17
N VAL A 69 -9.29 0.13 4.17
CA VAL A 69 -10.20 -0.98 4.42
C VAL A 69 -9.79 -1.65 5.71
N LYS A 70 -10.69 -1.66 6.70
CA LYS A 70 -10.49 -2.38 7.96
C LYS A 70 -11.04 -3.80 7.83
N MET A 71 -10.14 -4.78 7.94
CA MET A 71 -10.47 -6.19 8.18
C MET A 71 -9.97 -6.51 9.59
N GLU A 72 -10.90 -6.57 10.55
CA GLU A 72 -10.64 -6.86 11.97
C GLU A 72 -9.47 -6.04 12.54
N ASP A 73 -8.28 -6.64 12.63
CA ASP A 73 -7.07 -6.05 13.22
C ASP A 73 -6.04 -5.55 12.19
N VAL A 74 -6.38 -5.55 10.90
CA VAL A 74 -5.48 -5.12 9.82
C VAL A 74 -6.14 -4.05 8.95
N VAL A 75 -5.42 -2.94 8.77
CA VAL A 75 -5.81 -1.88 7.84
C VAL A 75 -5.02 -1.99 6.55
N TRP A 76 -5.73 -2.08 5.43
CA TRP A 76 -5.18 -1.99 4.08
C TRP A 76 -5.35 -0.59 3.52
N ALA A 77 -4.27 0.01 3.04
CA ALA A 77 -4.24 1.36 2.48
C ALA A 77 -4.02 1.34 0.96
N TYR A 78 -5.01 1.83 0.20
CA TYR A 78 -5.00 1.96 -1.25
C TYR A 78 -5.05 3.42 -1.69
N THR A 79 -4.66 3.72 -2.91
CA THR A 79 -4.88 5.04 -3.52
C THR A 79 -6.23 5.07 -4.26
N PRO A 80 -7.05 6.13 -4.11
CA PRO A 80 -8.37 6.18 -4.71
C PRO A 80 -8.38 6.45 -6.22
N GLU A 81 -7.25 6.84 -6.82
CA GLU A 81 -7.10 6.88 -8.30
C GLU A 81 -6.82 5.51 -8.90
N ALA A 82 -6.42 4.52 -8.09
CA ALA A 82 -6.53 3.14 -8.49
C ALA A 82 -7.98 2.72 -8.24
N GLU A 83 -8.84 2.94 -9.23
CA GLU A 83 -10.10 2.22 -9.32
C GLU A 83 -9.85 0.74 -8.98
N VAL A 84 -10.54 0.28 -7.94
CA VAL A 84 -11.20 -1.03 -7.88
C VAL A 84 -10.55 -2.10 -8.78
N LYS A 85 -9.36 -2.58 -8.41
CA LYS A 85 -9.05 -4.00 -8.64
C LYS A 85 -9.47 -4.71 -7.38
N LEU A 86 -10.67 -5.28 -7.41
CA LEU A 86 -11.06 -6.31 -6.46
C LEU A 86 -9.89 -7.30 -6.31
N PRO A 87 -9.66 -7.86 -5.11
CA PRO A 87 -8.61 -8.84 -4.85
C PRO A 87 -8.61 -10.10 -5.76
N GLU A 88 -9.61 -10.25 -6.64
CA GLU A 88 -9.74 -11.37 -7.58
C GLU A 88 -8.55 -11.54 -8.55
N GLU A 89 -7.91 -10.45 -9.03
CA GLU A 89 -6.83 -10.58 -10.01
C GLU A 89 -5.49 -11.02 -9.40
N LYS A 90 -5.19 -10.62 -8.15
CA LYS A 90 -3.96 -11.04 -7.46
C LYS A 90 -4.03 -12.53 -7.08
N GLU A 91 -5.21 -13.05 -6.73
CA GLU A 91 -5.40 -14.49 -6.49
C GLU A 91 -5.35 -15.30 -7.78
N LYS A 92 -5.98 -14.82 -8.86
CA LYS A 92 -5.92 -15.49 -10.17
C LYS A 92 -4.49 -15.54 -10.72
N LYS A 93 -3.68 -14.48 -10.57
CA LYS A 93 -2.26 -14.50 -10.95
C LYS A 93 -1.43 -15.45 -10.07
N LYS A 94 -1.67 -15.49 -8.75
CA LYS A 94 -0.97 -16.44 -7.87
C LYS A 94 -1.34 -17.90 -8.14
N LYS A 95 -2.60 -18.19 -8.50
CA LYS A 95 -3.04 -19.53 -8.90
C LYS A 95 -2.44 -19.93 -10.25
N LYS A 96 -2.49 -19.05 -11.26
CA LYS A 96 -1.84 -19.31 -12.56
C LYS A 96 -0.35 -19.57 -12.45
N VAL A 97 0.38 -18.76 -11.68
CA VAL A 97 1.83 -18.97 -11.47
C VAL A 97 2.12 -20.26 -10.68
N LYS A 98 1.20 -20.71 -9.81
CA LYS A 98 1.31 -22.01 -9.12
C LYS A 98 1.01 -23.20 -10.06
N GLU A 99 0.03 -23.04 -10.96
CA GLU A 99 -0.32 -24.06 -11.96
C GLU A 99 0.79 -24.18 -13.01
N GLU A 100 1.30 -23.07 -13.56
CA GLU A 100 2.43 -23.07 -14.49
C GLU A 100 3.69 -23.69 -13.87
N LYS A 101 3.99 -23.39 -12.60
CA LYS A 101 5.14 -24.01 -11.91
C LYS A 101 4.97 -25.52 -11.70
N LYS A 102 3.74 -25.99 -11.47
CA LYS A 102 3.44 -27.42 -11.34
C LYS A 102 3.58 -28.16 -12.66
N GLU A 103 3.08 -27.57 -13.75
CA GLU A 103 3.20 -28.16 -15.09
C GLU A 103 4.65 -28.20 -15.58
N ILE A 104 5.47 -27.20 -15.21
CA ILE A 104 6.91 -27.20 -15.53
C ILE A 104 7.66 -28.29 -14.74
N GLU A 105 7.36 -28.49 -13.44
CA GLU A 105 7.97 -29.57 -12.65
C GLU A 105 7.55 -30.97 -13.14
N GLU A 106 6.28 -31.18 -13.49
CA GLU A 106 5.80 -32.48 -14.03
C GLU A 106 6.32 -32.79 -15.45
N ALA A 107 6.71 -31.77 -16.22
CA ALA A 107 7.33 -31.94 -17.53
C ALA A 107 8.86 -32.19 -17.47
N GLU A 108 9.52 -31.82 -16.38
CA GLU A 108 10.95 -32.07 -16.15
C GLU A 108 11.21 -33.48 -15.56
N GLU A 109 10.19 -34.12 -14.99
CA GLU A 109 10.27 -35.46 -14.37
C GLU A 109 9.84 -36.62 -15.31
N LYS A 110 9.58 -36.34 -16.60
CA LYS A 110 9.12 -37.33 -17.59
C LYS A 110 10.06 -37.50 -18.78
#